data_AF-A0A956JF30-F1
#
_entry.id   AF-A0A956JF30-F1
#
_cell.length_a   1.000
_cell.length_b   1.000
_cell.length_c   1.000
_cell.angle_alpha   90.00
_cell.angle_beta   90.00
_cell.angle_gamma   90.00
#
_symmetry.space_group_name_H-M   'P 1'
#
loop_
_entity.id
_entity.type
_entity.pdbx_description
1 polymer ?
#
loop_
_entity_poly.entity_id
_entity_poly.type
_entity_poly.pdbx_seq_one_letter_code
_entity_poly.pdbx_strand_id
1 'polypeptide(L)'
;MHVHKAHHSWLRNLAFAFVLGGGALVSPDALAGEVKFAAKPFDTNEDGNLTEAGKSAAVKELPSLPGEEVWPLHIWAQIDKGAPGPLYVEFFGKLPGSGKRYLAWRYEQNDYEGDKYVNIEVELQGDRGFNRGKTYAVELTQVDDKGKNIKLASGSITLAFTEGKPEDEDEGDDEGDDELSEQDELDSFAGGDGPAAGGDGDAGPPEVAPPSKKKGCHVDPGAGAAPGVLVMLLLGAGIGRRRRRR
;
A
#
# COMPACT_ATOMS: atom_id res chain seq x y z
N MET A 1 61.65 -42.70 14.77
CA MET A 1 61.29 -41.28 15.02
C MET A 1 60.10 -40.98 14.11
N HIS A 2 58.82 -41.12 14.53
CA HIS A 2 58.04 -40.20 15.37
C HIS A 2 58.29 -38.73 14.95
N VAL A 3 57.34 -37.94 14.42
CA VAL A 3 56.06 -37.51 15.03
C VAL A 3 55.12 -36.85 13.99
N HIS A 4 53.83 -37.20 14.10
CA HIS A 4 52.54 -36.50 13.90
C HIS A 4 52.27 -35.37 12.87
N LYS A 5 51.22 -35.63 12.06
CA LYS A 5 49.94 -34.90 11.88
C LYS A 5 49.84 -33.42 12.29
N ALA A 6 49.24 -32.59 11.42
CA ALA A 6 47.92 -31.97 11.68
C ALA A 6 47.34 -31.26 10.44
N HIS A 7 46.06 -31.51 10.19
CA HIS A 7 45.14 -30.68 9.42
C HIS A 7 44.98 -29.30 10.10
N HIS A 8 44.93 -28.20 9.35
CA HIS A 8 44.15 -27.05 9.77
C HIS A 8 43.64 -26.21 8.59
N SER A 9 42.32 -26.26 8.45
CA SER A 9 41.39 -25.23 7.98
C SER A 9 41.92 -24.08 7.10
N TRP A 10 41.41 -24.03 5.87
CA TRP A 10 40.91 -22.76 5.37
C TRP A 10 39.61 -22.97 4.59
N LEU A 11 38.53 -22.99 5.35
CA LEU A 11 37.19 -22.71 4.86
C LEU A 11 37.19 -21.29 4.29
N ARG A 12 37.23 -21.16 2.97
CA ARG A 12 36.72 -19.98 2.24
C ARG A 12 35.32 -20.37 1.77
N ASN A 13 34.35 -20.24 2.66
CA ASN A 13 33.42 -19.12 2.76
C ASN A 13 32.62 -18.85 1.48
N LEU A 14 31.31 -18.99 1.68
CA LEU A 14 30.18 -18.33 1.01
C LEU A 14 29.70 -18.92 -0.31
N ALA A 15 28.99 -20.04 -0.13
CA ALA A 15 27.85 -20.40 -0.93
C ALA A 15 26.77 -19.30 -0.86
N PHE A 16 26.59 -18.55 -1.93
CA PHE A 16 25.34 -17.86 -2.22
C PHE A 16 24.64 -18.61 -3.35
N ALA A 17 23.89 -19.64 -2.98
CA ALA A 17 22.92 -20.28 -3.85
C ALA A 17 21.52 -20.04 -3.27
N PHE A 18 21.00 -18.83 -3.46
CA PHE A 18 19.58 -18.55 -3.26
C PHE A 18 18.81 -19.07 -4.47
N VAL A 19 18.53 -20.37 -4.49
CA VAL A 19 17.54 -20.97 -5.39
C VAL A 19 16.24 -21.08 -4.58
N LEU A 20 15.45 -20.00 -4.55
CA LEU A 20 14.04 -20.07 -4.21
C LEU A 20 13.24 -20.19 -5.50
N GLY A 21 13.31 -21.37 -6.12
CA GLY A 21 12.39 -21.82 -7.15
C GLY A 21 11.04 -22.18 -6.53
N GLY A 22 10.32 -21.18 -6.04
CA GLY A 22 8.91 -21.32 -5.69
C GLY A 22 8.07 -21.32 -6.95
N GLY A 23 7.92 -22.48 -7.58
CA GLY A 23 6.96 -22.69 -8.66
C GLY A 23 5.55 -22.44 -8.16
N ALA A 24 5.03 -21.23 -8.41
CA ALA A 24 3.61 -20.96 -8.25
C ALA A 24 2.87 -21.83 -9.26
N LEU A 25 2.05 -22.75 -8.74
CA LEU A 25 1.01 -23.43 -9.52
C LEU A 25 0.04 -22.34 -9.99
N VAL A 26 0.26 -21.82 -11.19
CA VAL A 26 -0.72 -20.98 -11.87
C VAL A 26 -1.77 -21.93 -12.40
N SER A 27 -2.88 -22.07 -11.67
CA SER A 27 -4.12 -22.58 -12.22
C SER A 27 -4.41 -21.84 -13.53
N PRO A 28 -4.96 -22.48 -14.58
CA PRO A 28 -5.36 -21.78 -15.78
C PRO A 28 -6.60 -20.94 -15.45
N ASP A 29 -6.40 -19.81 -14.79
CA ASP A 29 -7.36 -18.72 -14.81
C ASP A 29 -7.59 -18.40 -16.28
N ALA A 30 -8.84 -18.44 -16.72
CA ALA A 30 -9.24 -17.92 -18.02
C ALA A 30 -8.51 -16.59 -18.22
N LEU A 31 -7.63 -16.53 -19.22
CA LEU A 31 -6.53 -15.57 -19.30
C LEU A 31 -7.05 -14.14 -19.13
N ALA A 32 -7.04 -13.65 -17.89
CA ALA A 32 -7.28 -12.26 -17.59
C ALA A 32 -6.23 -11.48 -18.37
N GLY A 33 -6.63 -10.31 -18.85
CA GLY A 33 -5.77 -9.37 -19.53
C GLY A 33 -4.47 -9.05 -18.77
N GLU A 34 -3.53 -8.41 -19.46
CA GLU A 34 -2.23 -8.05 -18.91
C GLU A 34 -2.27 -6.64 -18.32
N VAL A 35 -1.54 -6.42 -17.22
CA VAL A 35 -1.29 -5.10 -16.64
C VAL A 35 0.21 -4.84 -16.57
N LYS A 36 0.63 -3.64 -17.01
CA LYS A 36 1.99 -3.12 -16.91
C LYS A 36 2.01 -1.80 -16.16
N PHE A 37 3.14 -1.54 -15.50
CA PHE A 37 3.31 -0.41 -14.61
C PHE A 37 4.51 0.42 -15.05
N ALA A 38 4.44 1.73 -14.90
CA ALA A 38 5.54 2.64 -15.15
C ALA A 38 5.47 3.84 -14.19
N ALA A 39 6.63 4.45 -13.92
CA ALA A 39 6.72 5.71 -13.17
C ALA A 39 6.43 6.94 -14.05
N LYS A 40 6.28 6.75 -15.36
CA LYS A 40 5.96 7.77 -16.35
C LYS A 40 4.87 7.25 -17.30
N PRO A 41 4.14 8.14 -18.01
CA PRO A 41 3.17 7.71 -19.00
C PRO A 41 3.78 6.76 -20.03
N PHE A 42 3.00 5.76 -20.44
CA PHE A 42 3.42 4.80 -21.45
C PHE A 42 3.38 5.42 -22.86
N ASP A 43 4.33 5.02 -23.69
CA ASP A 43 4.28 5.27 -25.12
C ASP A 43 3.41 4.22 -25.81
N THR A 44 2.35 4.69 -26.48
CA THR A 44 1.34 3.86 -27.15
C THR A 44 1.15 4.28 -28.59
N ASN A 45 0.80 3.32 -29.45
CA ASN A 45 0.39 3.62 -30.81
C ASN A 45 -1.05 4.20 -30.85
N GLU A 46 -1.55 4.49 -32.06
CA GLU A 46 -2.89 5.03 -32.29
C GLU A 46 -4.03 4.11 -31.79
N ASP A 47 -3.77 2.81 -31.66
CA ASP A 47 -4.74 1.83 -31.14
C ASP A 47 -4.69 1.69 -29.60
N GLY A 48 -3.81 2.44 -28.91
CA GLY A 48 -3.59 2.34 -27.46
C GLY A 48 -2.71 1.16 -27.03
N ASN A 49 -2.12 0.42 -27.97
CA ASN A 49 -1.18 -0.67 -27.68
C ASN A 49 0.23 -0.12 -27.42
N LEU A 50 1.01 -0.80 -26.58
CA LEU A 50 2.37 -0.35 -26.25
C LEU A 50 3.31 -0.46 -27.46
N THR A 51 4.05 0.62 -27.70
CA THR A 51 5.22 0.62 -28.59
C THR A 51 6.37 -0.20 -27.98
N GLU A 52 7.47 -0.37 -28.71
CA GLU A 52 8.67 -0.98 -28.13
C GLU A 52 9.21 -0.15 -26.95
N ALA A 53 9.22 1.18 -27.08
CA ALA A 53 9.62 2.09 -26.01
C ALA A 53 8.68 1.96 -24.79
N GLY A 54 7.36 1.89 -25.01
CA GLY A 54 6.38 1.66 -23.95
C GLY A 54 6.58 0.33 -23.22
N LYS A 55 6.88 -0.76 -23.95
CA LYS A 55 7.19 -2.06 -23.35
C LYS A 55 8.47 -2.02 -22.52
N SER A 56 9.51 -1.31 -22.98
CA SER A 56 10.77 -1.15 -22.26
C SER A 56 10.66 -0.25 -21.04
N ALA A 57 9.69 0.67 -21.01
CA ALA A 57 9.41 1.53 -19.85
C ALA A 57 8.69 0.79 -18.71
N ALA A 58 8.16 -0.42 -18.96
CA ALA A 58 7.44 -1.19 -17.95
C ALA A 58 8.39 -1.65 -16.83
N VAL A 59 8.01 -1.36 -15.58
CA VAL A 59 8.76 -1.71 -14.38
C VAL A 59 8.02 -2.73 -13.52
N LYS A 60 8.78 -3.53 -12.78
CA LYS A 60 8.26 -4.41 -11.72
C LYS A 60 8.42 -3.81 -10.33
N GLU A 61 9.28 -2.81 -10.22
CA GLU A 61 9.55 -2.04 -9.01
C GLU A 61 9.30 -0.58 -9.32
N LEU A 62 8.38 0.03 -8.60
CA LEU A 62 7.99 1.43 -8.75
C LEU A 62 8.74 2.26 -7.70
N PRO A 63 9.63 3.18 -8.10
CA PRO A 63 10.30 4.07 -7.16
C PRO A 63 9.33 5.10 -6.60
N SER A 64 9.48 5.45 -5.32
CA SER A 64 8.79 6.59 -4.73
C SER A 64 9.40 7.90 -5.22
N LEU A 65 8.67 9.00 -5.04
CA LEU A 65 9.26 10.32 -5.02
C LEU A 65 10.36 10.37 -3.93
N PRO A 66 11.50 11.05 -4.19
CA PRO A 66 12.61 11.09 -3.25
C PRO A 66 12.19 11.66 -1.89
N GLY A 67 12.46 10.93 -0.82
CA GLY A 67 12.14 11.35 0.55
C GLY A 67 10.67 11.18 0.95
N GLU A 68 9.78 10.84 0.01
CA GLU A 68 8.34 10.74 0.24
C GLU A 68 7.83 9.31 0.09
N GLU A 69 6.78 8.95 0.84
CA GLU A 69 6.05 7.69 0.65
C GLU A 69 4.94 7.85 -0.39
N VAL A 70 5.31 8.40 -1.55
CA VAL A 70 4.41 8.68 -2.66
C VAL A 70 4.96 7.99 -3.90
N TRP A 71 4.15 7.15 -4.54
CA TRP A 71 4.52 6.43 -5.75
C TRP A 71 3.60 6.84 -6.90
N PRO A 72 4.07 7.68 -7.85
CA PRO A 72 3.32 8.00 -9.05
C PRO A 72 3.28 6.76 -9.95
N LEU A 73 2.08 6.24 -10.18
CA LEU A 73 1.87 4.99 -10.91
C LEU A 73 1.06 5.25 -12.17
N HIS A 74 1.67 4.93 -13.32
CA HIS A 74 0.97 4.79 -14.59
C HIS A 74 0.74 3.31 -14.85
N ILE A 75 -0.51 2.99 -15.16
CA ILE A 75 -0.99 1.64 -15.43
C ILE A 75 -1.39 1.61 -16.90
N TRP A 76 -0.79 0.69 -17.65
CA TRP A 76 -1.34 0.26 -18.93
C TRP A 76 -1.95 -1.11 -18.74
N ALA A 77 -3.17 -1.32 -19.23
CA ALA A 77 -3.78 -2.64 -19.21
C ALA A 77 -4.40 -2.99 -20.55
N GLN A 78 -4.16 -4.22 -20.98
CA GLN A 78 -4.93 -4.85 -22.04
C GLN A 78 -6.07 -5.62 -21.36
N ILE A 79 -7.30 -5.14 -21.51
CA ILE A 79 -8.51 -5.72 -20.92
C ILE A 79 -9.08 -6.82 -21.84
N ASP A 80 -9.42 -7.99 -21.28
CA ASP A 80 -10.25 -8.99 -21.94
C ASP A 80 -11.73 -8.78 -21.57
N LYS A 81 -12.60 -8.60 -22.57
CA LYS A 81 -14.07 -8.49 -22.41
C LYS A 81 -14.53 -7.39 -21.45
N GLY A 82 -13.90 -6.22 -21.50
CA GLY A 82 -14.41 -5.02 -20.81
C GLY A 82 -15.75 -4.59 -21.38
N ALA A 83 -16.60 -4.02 -20.51
CA ALA A 83 -17.86 -3.39 -20.90
C ALA A 83 -17.87 -1.92 -20.47
N PRO A 84 -18.71 -1.07 -21.08
CA PRO A 84 -18.91 0.29 -20.58
C PRO A 84 -19.42 0.31 -19.13
N GLY A 85 -18.87 1.20 -18.30
CA GLY A 85 -19.25 1.40 -16.90
C GLY A 85 -18.05 1.46 -15.96
N PRO A 86 -18.27 1.43 -14.64
CA PRO A 86 -17.20 1.57 -13.66
C PRO A 86 -16.14 0.47 -13.79
N LEU A 87 -14.88 0.91 -13.89
CA LEU A 87 -13.70 0.05 -13.86
C LEU A 87 -12.95 0.28 -12.55
N TYR A 88 -12.72 -0.79 -11.80
CA TYR A 88 -12.04 -0.74 -10.52
C TYR A 88 -10.60 -1.22 -10.67
N VAL A 89 -9.64 -0.44 -10.16
CA VAL A 89 -8.26 -0.88 -9.98
C VAL A 89 -8.06 -1.22 -8.52
N GLU A 90 -7.89 -2.51 -8.23
CA GLU A 90 -7.82 -3.03 -6.88
C GLU A 90 -6.40 -3.49 -6.53
N PHE A 91 -5.87 -2.98 -5.43
CA PHE A 91 -4.53 -3.30 -4.94
C PHE A 91 -4.64 -4.24 -3.75
N PHE A 92 -3.95 -5.39 -3.82
CA PHE A 92 -4.02 -6.41 -2.79
C PHE A 92 -2.65 -6.72 -2.21
N GLY A 93 -2.53 -6.51 -0.90
CA GLY A 93 -1.36 -6.92 -0.13
C GLY A 93 -1.51 -8.34 0.42
N LYS A 94 -0.42 -8.85 1.00
CA LYS A 94 -0.41 -10.09 1.79
C LYS A 94 0.01 -9.79 3.22
N LEU A 95 -0.77 -10.25 4.19
CA LEU A 95 -0.43 -10.09 5.61
C LEU A 95 0.84 -10.89 5.94
N PRO A 96 1.78 -10.32 6.69
CA PRO A 96 2.97 -11.04 7.14
C PRO A 96 2.58 -12.25 8.00
N GLY A 97 3.36 -13.33 7.90
CA GLY A 97 3.13 -14.59 8.61
C GLY A 97 2.00 -15.44 8.02
N SER A 98 0.77 -14.93 7.97
CA SER A 98 -0.40 -15.70 7.51
C SER A 98 -0.51 -15.85 5.99
N GLY A 99 0.09 -14.92 5.22
CA GLY A 99 -0.03 -14.89 3.76
C GLY A 99 -1.44 -14.56 3.25
N LYS A 100 -2.40 -14.27 4.15
CA LYS A 100 -3.77 -13.92 3.77
C LYS A 100 -3.77 -12.63 2.96
N ARG A 101 -4.49 -12.66 1.85
CA ARG A 101 -4.67 -11.52 0.95
C ARG A 101 -5.68 -10.54 1.54
N TYR A 102 -5.40 -9.25 1.46
CA TYR A 102 -6.31 -8.17 1.86
C TYR A 102 -6.36 -7.11 0.77
N LEU A 103 -7.51 -6.45 0.60
CA LEU A 103 -7.64 -5.28 -0.27
C LEU A 103 -7.00 -4.10 0.47
N ALA A 104 -5.91 -3.56 -0.08
CA ALA A 104 -5.23 -2.40 0.47
C ALA A 104 -5.96 -1.12 0.09
N TRP A 105 -6.26 -0.95 -1.19
CA TRP A 105 -6.96 0.21 -1.71
C TRP A 105 -7.62 -0.11 -3.05
N ARG A 106 -8.63 0.68 -3.42
CA ARG A 106 -9.34 0.58 -4.69
C ARG A 106 -9.49 1.97 -5.29
N TYR A 107 -9.07 2.10 -6.55
CA TYR A 107 -9.37 3.25 -7.40
C TYR A 107 -10.57 2.92 -8.30
N GLU A 108 -11.41 3.91 -8.58
CA GLU A 108 -12.60 3.78 -9.42
C GLU A 108 -12.52 4.76 -10.60
N GLN A 109 -12.62 4.22 -11.81
CA GLN A 109 -12.80 4.98 -13.05
C GLN A 109 -14.24 4.80 -13.50
N ASN A 110 -15.07 5.83 -13.28
CA ASN A 110 -16.53 5.74 -13.46
C ASN A 110 -16.96 5.55 -14.92
N ASP A 111 -16.24 6.19 -15.84
CA ASP A 111 -16.66 6.36 -17.24
C ASP A 111 -15.78 5.56 -18.22
N TYR A 112 -15.42 4.32 -17.87
CA TYR A 112 -14.69 3.46 -18.80
C TYR A 112 -15.62 2.98 -19.93
N GLU A 113 -15.20 3.14 -21.18
CA GLU A 113 -16.05 2.91 -22.38
C GLU A 113 -16.02 1.46 -22.89
N GLY A 114 -15.31 0.55 -22.22
CA GLY A 114 -15.13 -0.82 -22.67
C GLY A 114 -13.94 -1.02 -23.61
N ASP A 115 -13.02 -0.05 -23.68
CA ASP A 115 -11.84 -0.10 -24.54
C ASP A 115 -10.92 -1.28 -24.21
N LYS A 116 -10.37 -1.92 -25.25
CA LYS A 116 -9.43 -3.03 -25.08
C LYS A 116 -8.15 -2.62 -24.35
N TYR A 117 -7.71 -1.38 -24.50
CA TYR A 117 -6.52 -0.85 -23.87
C TYR A 117 -6.90 0.35 -23.01
N VAL A 118 -6.39 0.40 -21.79
CA VAL A 118 -6.63 1.52 -20.87
C VAL A 118 -5.31 2.00 -20.30
N ASN A 119 -5.20 3.32 -20.16
CA ASN A 119 -4.11 3.98 -19.44
C ASN A 119 -4.72 4.71 -18.24
N ILE A 120 -4.22 4.42 -17.04
CA ILE A 120 -4.73 4.97 -15.78
C ILE A 120 -3.55 5.54 -15.01
N GLU A 121 -3.70 6.74 -14.49
CA GLU A 121 -2.74 7.37 -13.58
C GLU A 121 -3.33 7.36 -12.18
N VAL A 122 -2.55 6.84 -11.23
CA VAL A 122 -2.90 6.81 -9.81
C VAL A 122 -1.69 7.16 -8.96
N GLU A 123 -1.93 7.77 -7.82
CA GLU A 123 -0.89 8.02 -6.83
C GLU A 123 -1.09 7.10 -5.64
N LEU A 124 -0.10 6.26 -5.36
CA LEU A 124 -0.11 5.39 -4.19
C LEU A 124 0.61 6.11 -3.05
N GLN A 125 -0.04 6.19 -1.88
CA GLN A 125 0.49 6.94 -0.73
C GLN A 125 0.62 6.03 0.50
N GLY A 126 1.68 6.22 1.28
CA GLY A 126 1.94 5.44 2.49
C GLY A 126 0.79 5.48 3.50
N ASP A 127 0.19 6.66 3.68
CA ASP A 127 -0.96 6.90 4.56
C ASP A 127 -2.27 6.23 4.08
N ARG A 128 -2.33 5.80 2.82
CA ARG A 128 -3.44 5.02 2.24
C ARG A 128 -3.24 3.50 2.32
N GLY A 129 -2.28 3.03 3.13
CA GLY A 129 -2.04 1.61 3.36
C GLY A 129 -1.03 0.97 2.41
N PHE A 130 -0.35 1.79 1.61
CA PHE A 130 0.80 1.35 0.83
C PHE A 130 2.06 1.35 1.70
N ASN A 131 2.96 0.40 1.48
CA ASN A 131 4.13 0.21 2.35
C ASN A 131 5.39 0.02 1.51
N ARG A 132 6.49 0.62 1.97
CA ARG A 132 7.82 0.47 1.37
C ARG A 132 8.23 -1.00 1.29
N GLY A 133 8.81 -1.40 0.16
CA GLY A 133 9.32 -2.75 -0.10
C GLY A 133 8.25 -3.83 -0.20
N LYS A 134 6.95 -3.48 -0.29
CA LYS A 134 5.86 -4.46 -0.42
C LYS A 134 5.44 -4.63 -1.87
N THR A 135 5.12 -5.88 -2.20
CA THR A 135 4.51 -6.27 -3.47
C THR A 135 2.99 -6.34 -3.34
N TYR A 136 2.30 -5.70 -4.26
CA TYR A 136 0.85 -5.69 -4.37
C TYR A 136 0.45 -6.42 -5.65
N ALA A 137 -0.53 -7.32 -5.53
CA ALA A 137 -1.25 -7.82 -6.69
C ALA A 137 -2.25 -6.76 -7.12
N VAL A 138 -2.25 -6.40 -8.40
CA VAL A 138 -3.16 -5.40 -8.97
C VAL A 138 -4.14 -6.13 -9.86
N GLU A 139 -5.42 -5.88 -9.67
CA GLU A 139 -6.49 -6.47 -10.47
C GLU A 139 -7.40 -5.37 -10.98
N LEU A 140 -7.67 -5.40 -12.28
CA LEU A 140 -8.71 -4.57 -12.88
C LEU A 140 -9.99 -5.40 -12.87
N THR A 141 -11.01 -4.88 -12.20
CA THR A 141 -12.28 -5.58 -12.01
C THR A 141 -13.46 -4.73 -12.43
N GLN A 142 -14.54 -5.40 -12.84
CA GLN A 142 -15.81 -4.78 -13.19
C GLN A 142 -16.94 -5.66 -12.67
N VAL A 143 -18.11 -5.07 -12.42
CA VAL A 143 -19.32 -5.81 -12.07
C VAL A 143 -20.02 -6.26 -13.35
N ASP A 144 -20.27 -7.55 -13.52
CA ASP A 144 -21.02 -8.08 -14.66
C ASP A 144 -22.54 -7.78 -14.56
N ASP A 145 -23.27 -8.14 -15.62
CA ASP A 145 -24.73 -8.01 -15.71
C ASP A 145 -25.50 -8.79 -14.62
N LYS A 146 -24.83 -9.70 -13.90
CA LYS A 146 -25.36 -10.52 -12.81
C LYS A 146 -24.92 -10.02 -11.43
N GLY A 147 -24.23 -8.89 -11.35
CA GLY A 147 -23.75 -8.33 -10.09
C GLY A 147 -22.49 -9.00 -9.53
N LYS A 148 -21.75 -9.79 -10.33
CA LYS A 148 -20.51 -10.43 -9.92
C LYS A 148 -19.29 -9.61 -10.35
N ASN A 149 -18.31 -9.49 -9.45
CA ASN A 149 -17.02 -8.93 -9.81
C ASN A 149 -16.25 -9.91 -10.70
N ILE A 150 -16.00 -9.51 -11.93
CA ILE A 150 -15.15 -10.21 -12.89
C ILE A 150 -13.78 -9.55 -12.94
N LYS A 151 -12.74 -10.39 -13.03
CA LYS A 151 -11.37 -9.92 -13.23
C LYS A 151 -11.08 -9.80 -14.73
N LEU A 152 -10.76 -8.59 -15.16
CA LEU A 152 -10.54 -8.23 -16.55
C LEU A 152 -9.07 -8.26 -16.93
N ALA A 153 -8.19 -7.83 -16.02
CA ALA A 153 -6.75 -7.87 -16.17
C ALA A 153 -6.05 -8.00 -14.82
N SER A 154 -4.81 -8.46 -14.81
CA SER A 154 -4.02 -8.52 -13.58
C SER A 154 -2.52 -8.31 -13.79
N GLY A 155 -1.85 -7.85 -12.72
CA GLY A 155 -0.41 -7.70 -12.66
C GLY A 155 0.07 -7.68 -11.21
N SER A 156 1.36 -7.42 -11.02
CA SER A 156 1.98 -7.29 -9.70
C SER A 156 3.04 -6.20 -9.74
N ILE A 157 3.06 -5.35 -8.71
CA ILE A 157 4.00 -4.23 -8.60
C ILE A 157 4.61 -4.20 -7.19
N THR A 158 5.92 -3.98 -7.10
CA THR A 158 6.62 -3.78 -5.83
C THR A 158 6.91 -2.31 -5.65
N LEU A 159 6.68 -1.77 -4.46
CA LEU A 159 6.95 -0.37 -4.14
C LEU A 159 8.35 -0.21 -3.55
N ALA A 160 9.22 0.53 -4.22
CA ALA A 160 10.57 0.82 -3.77
C ALA A 160 10.63 2.24 -3.19
N PHE A 161 11.25 2.43 -2.02
CA PHE A 161 11.45 3.75 -1.46
C PHE A 161 12.75 4.35 -2.00
N THR A 162 12.67 5.59 -2.47
CA THR A 162 13.81 6.38 -2.92
C THR A 162 14.20 7.33 -1.80
N GLU A 163 15.42 7.19 -1.27
CA GLU A 163 15.93 8.11 -0.26
C GLU A 163 16.01 9.53 -0.84
N GLY A 164 15.61 10.53 -0.04
CA GLY A 164 15.85 11.92 -0.37
C GLY A 164 17.35 12.18 -0.35
N LYS A 165 17.85 13.03 -1.25
CA LYS A 165 19.22 13.54 -1.10
C LYS A 165 19.27 14.26 0.27
N PRO A 166 20.29 14.04 1.11
CA PRO A 166 20.49 14.93 2.24
C PRO A 166 20.54 16.35 1.66
N GLU A 167 19.77 17.27 2.25
CA GLU A 167 20.03 18.68 2.04
C GLU A 167 21.50 18.86 2.43
N ASP A 168 22.35 19.12 1.45
CA ASP A 168 23.69 19.59 1.75
C ASP A 168 23.42 20.87 2.55
N GLU A 169 23.73 20.86 3.86
CA GLU A 169 23.80 22.09 4.64
C GLU A 169 24.67 23.04 3.81
N ASP A 170 24.08 24.14 3.40
CA ASP A 170 24.72 25.23 2.68
C ASP A 170 25.69 25.92 3.67
N GLU A 171 26.73 25.19 4.08
CA GLU A 171 27.92 25.73 4.71
C GLU A 171 28.87 26.16 3.60
N GLY A 172 28.77 27.42 3.20
CA GLY A 172 29.87 28.12 2.52
C GLY A 172 29.47 29.02 1.36
N ASP A 173 28.98 30.21 1.67
CA ASP A 173 29.38 31.41 0.93
C ASP A 173 29.74 32.52 1.93
N ASP A 174 30.83 32.28 2.65
CA ASP A 174 31.66 33.33 3.25
C ASP A 174 32.68 33.74 2.18
N GLU A 175 32.34 34.72 1.36
CA GLU A 175 33.29 35.65 0.72
C GLU A 175 32.54 36.84 0.11
N GLY A 176 32.44 37.92 0.90
CA GLY A 176 31.88 39.20 0.48
C GLY A 176 32.31 40.33 1.42
N ASP A 177 33.62 40.49 1.61
CA ASP A 177 34.25 41.65 2.23
C ASP A 177 34.04 42.92 1.38
N ASP A 178 34.11 44.06 2.05
CA ASP A 178 34.06 45.46 1.59
C ASP A 178 32.68 46.06 1.21
N GLU A 179 32.03 46.72 2.18
CA GLU A 179 32.02 48.20 2.19
C GLU A 179 31.63 48.79 3.56
N LEU A 180 32.55 49.62 4.07
CA LEU A 180 32.43 50.54 5.19
C LEU A 180 31.21 51.46 5.07
N SER A 181 30.42 51.60 6.13
CA SER A 181 29.85 52.90 6.53
C SER A 181 29.29 52.85 7.96
N GLU A 182 30.14 53.32 8.89
CA GLU A 182 29.82 54.31 9.91
C GLU A 182 28.35 54.39 10.39
N GLN A 183 28.08 53.81 11.56
CA GLN A 183 27.30 54.47 12.61
C GLN A 183 27.52 53.78 13.96
N ASP A 184 28.57 54.25 14.62
CA ASP A 184 28.74 54.19 16.07
C ASP A 184 27.77 55.19 16.74
N GLU A 185 27.58 55.03 18.05
CA GLU A 185 26.78 55.86 18.96
C GLU A 185 25.28 55.55 19.06
N LEU A 186 24.93 54.50 19.84
CA LEU A 186 24.02 54.73 20.96
C LEU A 186 24.49 53.96 22.20
N ASP A 187 24.89 54.78 23.15
CA ASP A 187 25.57 54.54 24.41
C ASP A 187 24.69 53.81 25.44
N SER A 188 25.31 52.82 26.07
CA SER A 188 25.19 52.40 27.47
C SER A 188 24.00 52.93 28.29
N PHE A 189 23.12 52.01 28.74
CA PHE A 189 22.59 52.13 30.09
C PHE A 189 22.83 50.84 30.88
N ALA A 190 23.67 50.99 31.89
CA ALA A 190 24.20 49.98 32.77
C ALA A 190 23.15 49.41 33.74
N GLY A 191 23.28 48.12 34.00
CA GLY A 191 23.54 47.59 35.34
C GLY A 191 22.37 47.51 36.34
N GLY A 192 22.06 46.28 36.76
CA GLY A 192 21.20 46.03 37.91
C GLY A 192 21.15 44.56 38.30
N ASP A 193 22.25 44.09 38.89
CA ASP A 193 22.41 42.78 39.51
C ASP A 193 21.68 42.72 40.87
N GLY A 194 21.13 41.55 41.23
CA GLY A 194 20.88 41.20 42.64
C GLY A 194 19.45 40.87 43.09
N PRO A 195 19.29 40.06 44.15
CA PRO A 195 18.33 38.96 44.22
C PRO A 195 17.29 39.08 45.37
N ALA A 196 16.28 38.20 45.35
CA ALA A 196 15.81 37.37 46.48
C ALA A 196 14.29 37.13 46.55
N ALA A 197 13.99 35.85 46.81
CA ALA A 197 12.96 35.33 47.72
C ALA A 197 11.47 35.28 47.30
N GLY A 198 11.03 34.04 47.03
CA GLY A 198 10.14 33.36 47.97
C GLY A 198 8.71 33.08 47.49
N GLY A 199 8.27 31.83 47.63
CA GLY A 199 6.84 31.50 47.71
C GLY A 199 6.44 30.16 47.11
N ASP A 200 6.31 29.15 47.98
CA ASP A 200 5.66 27.84 47.85
C ASP A 200 4.52 27.70 46.81
N GLY A 201 4.44 26.50 46.22
CA GLY A 201 3.22 26.07 45.53
C GLY A 201 3.41 24.86 44.62
N ASP A 202 3.79 23.72 45.19
CA ASP A 202 3.67 22.40 44.58
C ASP A 202 2.23 22.19 44.04
N ALA A 203 2.09 22.05 42.72
CA ALA A 203 0.84 21.68 42.07
C ALA A 203 1.15 20.69 40.95
N GLY A 204 1.58 19.49 41.36
CA GLY A 204 1.58 18.32 40.48
C GLY A 204 0.15 18.00 40.00
N PRO A 205 0.00 17.45 38.77
CA PRO A 205 -1.30 17.07 38.23
C PRO A 205 -1.96 15.99 39.10
N PRO A 206 -3.31 15.99 39.22
CA PRO A 206 -4.02 15.12 40.17
C PRO A 206 -3.79 13.63 39.89
N GLU A 207 -3.55 12.90 40.97
CA GLU A 207 -3.28 11.46 41.00
C GLU A 207 -4.48 10.67 40.47
N VAL A 208 -4.31 9.96 39.35
CA VAL A 208 -5.34 9.11 38.75
C VAL A 208 -5.42 7.81 39.55
N ALA A 209 -6.56 7.57 40.20
CA ALA A 209 -6.80 6.35 40.97
C ALA A 209 -6.62 5.07 40.12
N PRO A 210 -5.98 4.02 40.65
CA PRO A 210 -5.77 2.78 39.91
C PRO A 210 -7.09 2.06 39.64
N PRO A 211 -7.27 1.42 38.46
CA PRO A 211 -8.51 0.73 38.13
C PRO A 211 -8.75 -0.43 39.10
N SER A 212 -9.85 -0.32 39.84
CA SER A 212 -10.32 -1.33 40.78
C SER A 212 -10.53 -2.67 40.07
N LYS A 213 -9.80 -3.70 40.51
CA LYS A 213 -9.98 -5.10 40.10
C LYS A 213 -11.43 -5.55 40.30
N LYS A 214 -12.17 -5.80 39.22
CA LYS A 214 -13.40 -6.57 39.26
C LYS A 214 -13.48 -7.58 38.10
N LYS A 215 -13.29 -8.84 38.52
CA LYS A 215 -13.96 -10.09 38.12
C LYS A 215 -14.15 -10.35 36.62
N GLY A 216 -13.49 -11.43 36.19
CA GLY A 216 -13.44 -11.90 34.81
C GLY A 216 -14.81 -12.20 34.19
N CYS A 217 -14.88 -11.91 32.88
CA CYS A 217 -15.90 -12.46 32.01
C CYS A 217 -15.52 -13.92 31.71
N HIS A 218 -16.25 -14.81 32.38
CA HIS A 218 -16.35 -16.22 32.05
C HIS A 218 -16.89 -16.36 30.62
N VAL A 219 -16.17 -17.04 29.74
CA VAL A 219 -16.71 -17.54 28.47
C VAL A 219 -17.19 -18.96 28.77
N ASP A 220 -18.51 -19.15 28.85
CA ASP A 220 -19.08 -20.49 28.98
C ASP A 220 -19.21 -21.13 27.59
N PRO A 221 -18.62 -22.31 27.34
CA PRO A 221 -18.74 -23.00 26.08
C PRO A 221 -19.96 -23.93 26.10
N GLY A 222 -21.01 -23.53 25.38
CA GLY A 222 -21.82 -24.49 24.64
C GLY A 222 -23.28 -24.69 25.06
N ALA A 223 -24.03 -25.09 24.02
CA ALA A 223 -25.32 -25.76 24.00
C ALA A 223 -26.60 -24.89 24.06
N GLY A 224 -27.30 -24.87 22.91
CA GLY A 224 -28.69 -25.31 22.90
C GLY A 224 -29.78 -24.25 22.68
N ALA A 225 -30.35 -24.29 21.47
CA ALA A 225 -31.77 -24.18 21.12
C ALA A 225 -32.66 -23.01 21.66
N ALA A 226 -33.29 -22.33 20.69
CA ALA A 226 -34.33 -21.28 20.72
C ALA A 226 -35.58 -21.61 21.58
N PRO A 227 -36.49 -20.65 21.94
CA PRO A 227 -37.44 -19.93 21.04
C PRO A 227 -37.72 -18.46 21.49
N GLY A 228 -38.43 -17.53 20.84
CA GLY A 228 -39.29 -17.44 19.67
C GLY A 228 -40.27 -16.26 19.89
N VAL A 229 -40.55 -15.42 18.88
CA VAL A 229 -41.85 -14.71 18.69
C VAL A 229 -42.07 -14.54 17.18
N LEU A 230 -43.34 -14.72 16.78
CA LEU A 230 -43.91 -15.16 15.50
C LEU A 230 -44.84 -14.06 14.91
N VAL A 231 -45.33 -14.26 13.67
CA VAL A 231 -46.61 -13.77 13.05
C VAL A 231 -46.48 -12.50 12.17
N MET A 232 -46.98 -12.36 10.92
CA MET A 232 -47.71 -13.17 9.92
C MET A 232 -47.70 -12.40 8.59
N LEU A 233 -47.64 -13.09 7.44
CA LEU A 233 -48.46 -12.76 6.25
C LEU A 233 -48.44 -13.92 5.25
N LEU A 234 -49.41 -14.82 5.42
CA LEU A 234 -49.90 -15.76 4.40
C LEU A 234 -51.22 -15.19 3.87
N LEU A 235 -51.35 -15.03 2.55
CA LEU A 235 -52.58 -15.34 1.80
C LEU A 235 -52.31 -15.22 0.29
N GLY A 236 -52.55 -16.30 -0.46
CA GLY A 236 -52.52 -16.28 -1.93
C GLY A 236 -52.33 -17.63 -2.62
N ALA A 237 -52.99 -18.69 -2.13
CA ALA A 237 -52.99 -20.00 -2.78
C ALA A 237 -54.05 -20.07 -3.91
N GLY A 238 -53.59 -20.44 -5.12
CA GLY A 238 -54.27 -21.39 -6.01
C GLY A 238 -55.35 -20.87 -6.97
N ILE A 239 -55.15 -21.12 -8.28
CA ILE A 239 -56.07 -21.77 -9.24
C ILE A 239 -55.32 -21.87 -10.59
N GLY A 240 -55.16 -23.07 -11.15
CA GLY A 240 -54.53 -23.24 -12.47
C GLY A 240 -54.19 -24.67 -12.88
N ARG A 241 -55.12 -25.61 -12.68
CA ARG A 241 -55.01 -27.02 -13.07
C ARG A 241 -55.35 -27.19 -14.56
N ARG A 242 -54.67 -28.15 -15.24
CA ARG A 242 -54.91 -28.75 -16.60
C ARG A 242 -54.11 -28.08 -17.72
N ARG A 243 -53.50 -28.74 -18.72
CA ARG A 243 -53.42 -30.12 -19.28
C ARG A 243 -52.27 -29.99 -20.34
N ARG A 244 -51.53 -30.98 -20.84
CA ARG A 244 -51.80 -32.37 -21.22
C ARG A 244 -50.46 -32.99 -21.65
N ARG A 245 -50.27 -34.28 -21.37
CA ARG A 245 -49.31 -35.17 -22.04
C ARG A 245 -49.60 -35.23 -23.55
N ARG A 246 -48.55 -35.24 -24.37
CA ARG A 246 -48.26 -36.28 -25.36
C ARG A 246 -46.75 -36.44 -25.44
#